data_AF-A5D620-F1
#
_entry.id   AF-A5D620-F1
#
_cell.length_a   1.000
_cell.length_b   1.000
_cell.length_c   1.000
_cell.angle_alpha   90.00
_cell.angle_beta   90.00
_cell.angle_gamma   90.00
#
_symmetry.space_group_name_H-M   'P 1'
#
loop_
_entity.id
_entity.type
_entity.pdbx_description
1 polymer ?
#
loop_
_entity_poly.entity_id
_entity_poly.type
_entity_poly.pdbx_seq_one_letter_code
_entity_poly.pdbx_strand_id
1 'polypeptide(L)' 'MNSVKIISTDESAVRKALKTLADGLKKRPEVLAVYLCGSRAKGNYTPYSDVDLLIVVEEDGRKPHDRVPL' A
#
# COMPACT_ATOMS: atom_id res chain seq x y z
N MET A 1 18.02 31.24 -4.86
CA MET A 1 17.18 30.05 -5.11
C MET A 1 17.65 28.95 -4.16
N ASN A 2 16.93 28.70 -3.07
CA ASN A 2 17.27 27.61 -2.15
C ASN A 2 16.47 26.36 -2.56
N SER A 3 17.14 25.35 -3.12
CA SER A 3 16.51 24.06 -3.42
C SER A 3 16.49 23.20 -2.16
N VAL A 4 15.30 22.78 -1.72
CA VAL A 4 15.17 21.75 -0.68
C VAL A 4 15.32 20.39 -1.34
N LYS A 5 16.22 19.55 -0.82
CA LYS A 5 16.43 18.18 -1.28
C LYS A 5 15.82 17.22 -0.25
N ILE A 6 14.76 16.50 -0.63
CA ILE A 6 14.24 15.42 0.22
C ILE A 6 15.14 14.21 0.02
N ILE A 7 15.78 13.79 1.10
CA ILE A 7 16.77 12.70 1.10
C ILE A 7 16.21 11.40 1.66
N SER A 8 15.13 11.44 2.44
CA SER A 8 14.51 10.25 3.03
C SER A 8 13.02 10.47 3.33
N THR A 9 12.28 9.37 3.33
CA THR A 9 10.94 9.28 3.94
C THR A 9 11.09 8.67 5.33
N ASP A 10 10.16 8.95 6.23
CA ASP A 10 10.05 8.19 7.48
C ASP A 10 9.55 6.77 7.18
N GLU A 11 10.50 5.88 6.91
CA GLU A 11 10.26 4.45 6.65
C GLU A 11 9.48 3.77 7.77
N SER A 12 9.73 4.18 9.02
CA SER A 12 9.07 3.58 10.18
C SER A 12 7.58 3.95 10.20
N ALA A 13 7.26 5.20 9.90
CA ALA A 13 5.89 5.68 9.79
C ALA A 13 5.16 5.02 8.61
N VAL A 14 5.81 4.92 7.45
CA VAL A 14 5.23 4.23 6.28
C VAL A 14 4.94 2.77 6.60
N ARG A 15 5.92 2.05 7.16
CA ARG A 15 5.74 0.64 7.55
C ARG A 15 4.63 0.46 8.58
N LYS A 16 4.52 1.36 9.56
CA LYS A 16 3.44 1.35 10.56
C LYS A 16 2.08 1.57 9.90
N ALA A 17 1.95 2.55 9.01
CA ALA A 17 0.72 2.81 8.27
C ALA A 17 0.30 1.61 7.41
N LEU A 18 1.24 1.01 6.68
CA LEU A 18 0.97 -0.19 5.87
C LEU A 18 0.55 -1.37 6.71
N LYS A 19 1.16 -1.56 7.89
CA LYS A 19 0.74 -2.61 8.82
C LYS A 19 -0.69 -2.38 9.31
N THR A 20 -1.03 -1.15 9.73
CA THR A 20 -2.38 -0.81 10.18
C THR A 20 -3.41 -1.05 9.06
N LEU A 21 -3.12 -0.64 7.84
CA LEU A 21 -4.00 -0.87 6.68
C LEU A 21 -4.18 -2.37 6.41
N ALA A 22 -3.08 -3.13 6.34
CA ALA A 22 -3.12 -4.57 6.09
C ALA A 22 -3.87 -5.31 7.21
N ASP A 23 -3.68 -4.95 8.47
CA ASP A 23 -4.39 -5.54 9.60
C ASP A 23 -5.90 -5.23 9.56
N GLY A 24 -6.29 -4.06 9.06
CA GLY A 24 -7.70 -3.72 8.82
C GLY A 24 -8.31 -4.55 7.70
N LEU A 25 -7.61 -4.65 6.57
CA LEU A 25 -8.06 -5.42 5.40
C LEU A 25 -8.21 -6.91 5.73
N LYS A 26 -7.28 -7.49 6.49
CA LYS A 26 -7.31 -8.91 6.90
C LYS A 26 -8.49 -9.30 7.78
N LYS A 27 -9.18 -8.33 8.39
CA LYS A 27 -10.39 -8.61 9.20
C LYS A 27 -11.64 -8.78 8.34
N ARG A 28 -11.57 -8.43 7.06
CA ARG A 28 -12.69 -8.49 6.13
C ARG A 28 -12.74 -9.88 5.49
N PRO A 29 -13.86 -10.61 5.57
CA PRO A 29 -13.95 -11.98 5.07
C PRO A 29 -13.73 -12.06 3.56
N GLU A 30 -14.12 -11.04 2.81
CA GLU A 30 -13.95 -10.99 1.36
C GLU A 30 -12.50 -10.76 0.92
N VAL A 31 -11.57 -10.40 1.82
CA VAL A 31 -10.16 -10.18 1.49
C VAL A 31 -9.39 -11.50 1.64
N LEU A 32 -8.96 -12.06 0.52
CA LEU A 32 -8.21 -13.31 0.46
C LEU A 32 -6.72 -13.11 0.70
N ALA A 33 -6.13 -12.01 0.21
CA ALA A 33 -4.72 -11.71 0.40
C ALA A 33 -4.40 -10.22 0.21
N VAL A 34 -3.29 -9.77 0.79
CA VAL A 34 -2.73 -8.43 0.62
C VAL A 34 -1.23 -8.55 0.35
N TYR A 35 -0.77 -8.02 -0.77
CA TYR A 35 0.63 -8.02 -1.18
C TYR A 35 1.17 -6.61 -1.35
N LEU A 36 2.41 -6.39 -0.90
CA LEU A 36 3.17 -5.21 -1.24
C LEU A 36 3.82 -5.39 -2.61
N CYS A 37 3.64 -4.40 -3.48
CA CYS A 37 4.15 -4.40 -4.84
C CYS A 37 5.10 -3.20 -5.07
N GLY A 38 5.52 -3.05 -6.33
CA GLY A 38 6.24 -1.87 -6.76
C GLY A 38 7.67 -1.76 -6.25
N SER A 39 8.18 -0.52 -6.26
CA SER A 39 9.55 -0.20 -5.89
C SER A 39 9.86 -0.49 -4.42
N ARG A 40 8.86 -0.32 -3.54
CA ARG A 40 8.97 -0.64 -2.11
C ARG A 40 9.09 -2.13 -1.84
N ALA A 41 8.41 -2.98 -2.60
CA ALA A 41 8.60 -4.42 -2.52
C ALA A 41 9.98 -4.87 -3.02
N LYS A 42 10.52 -4.18 -4.03
CA LYS A 42 11.84 -4.48 -4.63
C LYS A 42 13.02 -3.88 -3.87
N GLY A 43 12.78 -2.99 -2.92
CA GLY A 43 13.83 -2.29 -2.16
C GLY A 43 14.55 -1.18 -2.94
N ASN A 44 14.02 -0.76 -4.09
CA ASN A 44 14.61 0.29 -4.93
C ASN A 44 13.75 1.57 -4.97
N TYR A 45 12.98 1.81 -3.91
CA TYR A 45 12.14 3.00 -3.77
C TYR A 45 12.97 4.24 -3.44
N THR A 46 12.44 5.40 -3.80
CA THR A 46 13.01 6.71 -3.49
C THR A 46 12.15 7.42 -2.44
N PRO A 47 12.61 8.54 -1.84
CA PRO A 47 11.79 9.29 -0.90
C PRO A 47 10.46 9.83 -1.47
N TYR A 48 10.35 9.88 -2.80
CA TYR A 48 9.17 10.32 -3.54
C TYR A 48 8.31 9.16 -4.03
N SER A 49 8.74 7.92 -3.81
CA SER A 49 8.03 6.74 -4.26
C SER A 49 6.78 6.50 -3.42
N ASP A 50 5.68 6.24 -4.12
CA ASP A 50 4.41 5.78 -3.60
C ASP A 50 4.48 4.32 -3.11
N VAL A 51 3.34 3.82 -2.63
CA VAL A 51 3.17 2.43 -2.21
C VAL A 51 2.13 1.76 -3.08
N ASP A 52 2.52 0.69 -3.75
CA ASP A 52 1.62 -0.17 -4.50
C ASP A 52 1.16 -1.36 -3.65
N LEU A 53 -0.15 -1.57 -3.56
CA LEU A 53 -0.73 -2.74 -2.90
C LEU A 53 -1.62 -3.52 -3.87
N LEU A 54 -1.47 -4.84 -3.87
CA LEU A 54 -2.39 -5.77 -4.52
C LEU A 54 -3.28 -6.40 -3.45
N ILE A 55 -4.58 -6.18 -3.55
CA ILE A 55 -5.59 -6.80 -2.70
C ILE A 55 -6.32 -7.85 -3.53
N VAL A 56 -6.23 -9.10 -3.11
CA VAL A 56 -7.01 -10.20 -3.69
C VAL A 56 -8.28 -10.33 -2.87
N VAL A 57 -9.43 -10.27 -3.53
CA VAL A 57 -10.74 -10.42 -2.91
C VAL A 57 -11.48 -11.61 -3.52
N GLU A 58 -12.48 -12.11 -2.79
CA GLU A 58 -13.46 -13.04 -3.34
C GLU A 58 -14.14 -12.48 -4.60
N GLU A 59 -14.70 -13.37 -5.41
CA GLU A 59 -15.38 -12.96 -6.64
C GLU A 59 -16.52 -11.98 -6.32
N ASP A 60 -16.50 -10.84 -7.02
CA ASP A 60 -17.45 -9.77 -6.82
C ASP A 60 -17.86 -9.18 -8.17
N GLY A 61 -19.15 -9.18 -8.47
CA GLY A 61 -19.71 -8.71 -9.73
C GLY A 61 -19.64 -7.19 -9.95
N ARG A 62 -19.30 -6.40 -8.92
CA ARG A 62 -19.13 -4.93 -9.04
C ARG A 62 -17.92 -4.58 -9.89
N LYS A 63 -17.76 -3.32 -10.31
CA LYS A 63 -16.55 -2.90 -11.04
C LYS A 63 -15.35 -2.88 -10.09
N PRO A 64 -14.11 -3.09 -10.57
CA PRO A 64 -12.93 -3.16 -9.70
C PRO A 64 -12.76 -1.98 -8.72
N HIS A 65 -13.09 -0.74 -9.12
CA HIS A 65 -13.03 0.42 -8.23
C HIS A 65 -14.14 0.46 -7.17
N ASP A 66 -15.27 -0.20 -7.42
CA ASP A 66 -16.39 -0.34 -6.47
C ASP A 66 -16.17 -1.49 -5.48
N ARG A 67 -15.19 -2.37 -5.76
CA ARG A 67 -14.78 -3.46 -4.88
C ARG A 67 -13.82 -3.01 -3.80
N VAL A 68 -13.20 -1.84 -3.95
CA VAL A 68 -12.11 -1.41 -3.07
C VAL A 68 -12.66 -1.30 -1.64
N PRO A 69 -12.15 -2.11 -0.71
CA PRO A 69 -12.59 -2.09 0.67
C PRO A 69 -12.00 -0.87 1.40
N LEU A 70 -12.57 0.32 1.20
CA LEU A 70 -12.30 1.50 2.04
C LEU A 70 -13.13 1.47 3.32
#